data_AF-A0A0M3IJ60-F1
#
_entry.id   AF-A0A0M3IJ60-F1
#
_cell.length_a   1.000
_cell.length_b   1.000
_cell.length_c   1.000
_cell.angle_alpha   90.00
_cell.angle_beta   90.00
_cell.angle_gamma   90.00
#
_symmetry.space_group_name_H-M   'P 1'
#
loop_
_entity.id
_entity.type
_entity.pdbx_description
1 polymer ?
#
loop_
_entity_poly.entity_id
_entity_poly.type
_entity_poly.pdbx_seq_one_letter_code
_entity_poly.pdbx_strand_id
1 'polypeptide(L)'
;MSETDFGDYEGKKVKLITLTNSNGMRAELISYGATLKSLIVKDKYGIDRDVVLGYNQINGFINDDVFMGATVGRVCNRIAYASFELDDKKYHLPANNGKHHLHGGGCLSKRVWEVYEIRQCVGMQSVKFTTVSRDGEFGYPSDVRFEVTFEMNDYNKLNVLLEAFSLSDTNTIVNLTIHPYFNLDPQASADVLDHELSIKANTYLPVDETALVTGMALYNLLNNFRRIPFKGDSAYNSVWPSWPPYLAVLGVHCMYTILFENVSFSGEICSLNGDLKKLREGVCLKELKTTAAIDIDNDFILDCKPGEEALRFCEICSLNGDLKKLREGVCLNELKTTAAIDIDNDFILDCKPGDEALRLRSERSGIILAVSTSYPIIHLYLAQHFNNVNGKIAQPYGKYAGIAIEAQKHSNAINIVSDLLLCSEYYGKWLLYENQAWK
;
A
#
# COMPACT_ATOMS: atom_id res chain seq x y z
N MET A 1 -25.07 5.54 18.08
CA MET A 1 -24.93 4.45 17.11
C MET A 1 -26.31 3.94 16.69
N SER A 2 -26.46 3.45 15.46
CA SER A 2 -27.65 2.72 14.99
C SER A 2 -27.28 1.51 14.14
N GLU A 3 -28.13 0.47 14.15
CA GLU A 3 -28.04 -0.70 13.27
C GLU A 3 -29.37 -0.90 12.53
N THR A 4 -29.32 -1.13 11.23
CA THR A 4 -30.49 -1.39 10.37
C THR A 4 -30.18 -2.46 9.32
N ASP A 5 -31.20 -3.00 8.66
CA ASP A 5 -31.02 -3.88 7.50
C ASP A 5 -30.74 -3.03 6.25
N PHE A 6 -29.64 -3.33 5.56
CA PHE A 6 -29.24 -2.68 4.30
C PHE A 6 -29.65 -3.46 3.06
N GLY A 7 -29.86 -4.77 3.21
CA GLY A 7 -30.20 -5.64 2.10
C GLY A 7 -30.00 -7.12 2.41
N ASP A 8 -29.90 -7.92 1.36
CA ASP A 8 -29.70 -9.36 1.42
C ASP A 8 -28.68 -9.77 0.35
N TYR A 9 -27.84 -10.75 0.67
CA TYR A 9 -26.96 -11.42 -0.28
C TYR A 9 -26.94 -12.92 0.02
N GLU A 10 -27.34 -13.73 -0.96
CA GLU A 10 -27.41 -15.20 -0.83
C GLU A 10 -28.18 -15.67 0.41
N GLY A 11 -29.28 -14.99 0.76
CA GLY A 11 -30.12 -15.33 1.92
C GLY A 11 -29.55 -14.88 3.26
N LYS A 12 -28.42 -14.16 3.27
CA LYS A 12 -27.83 -13.52 4.45
C LYS A 12 -28.20 -12.05 4.48
N LYS A 13 -28.71 -11.59 5.62
CA LYS A 13 -28.99 -10.17 5.87
C LYS A 13 -27.69 -9.38 5.92
N VAL A 14 -27.67 -8.27 5.18
CA VAL A 14 -26.60 -7.28 5.24
C VAL A 14 -27.03 -6.19 6.20
N LYS A 15 -26.19 -5.91 7.21
CA LYS A 15 -26.41 -4.86 8.21
C LYS A 15 -25.77 -3.56 7.77
N LEU A 16 -26.40 -2.44 8.12
CA LEU A 16 -25.85 -1.08 8.08
C LEU A 16 -25.70 -0.59 9.52
N ILE A 17 -24.47 -0.26 9.91
CA ILE A 17 -24.10 0.26 11.21
C ILE A 17 -23.62 1.71 11.04
N THR A 18 -24.20 2.64 11.79
CA THR A 18 -23.80 4.05 11.78
C THR A 18 -23.17 4.42 13.12
N LEU A 19 -21.88 4.76 13.08
CA LEU A 19 -21.17 5.37 14.19
C LEU A 19 -21.40 6.89 14.12
N THR A 20 -21.61 7.56 15.25
CA THR A 20 -21.76 9.03 15.30
C THR A 20 -21.09 9.60 16.55
N ASN A 21 -20.13 10.52 16.39
CA ASN A 21 -19.42 11.14 17.51
C ASN A 21 -20.10 12.44 17.97
N SER A 22 -19.63 13.02 19.07
CA SER A 22 -20.23 14.25 19.63
C SER A 22 -20.05 15.50 18.74
N ASN A 23 -19.10 15.51 17.80
CA ASN A 23 -18.91 16.58 16.82
C ASN A 23 -19.81 16.44 15.58
N GLY A 24 -20.59 15.37 15.49
CA GLY A 24 -21.50 15.11 14.36
C GLY A 24 -20.84 14.43 13.16
N MET A 25 -19.57 14.00 13.25
CA MET A 25 -18.95 13.11 12.26
C MET A 25 -19.64 11.74 12.31
N ARG A 26 -19.86 11.15 11.14
CA ARG A 26 -20.54 9.85 11.00
C ARG A 26 -19.77 8.92 10.09
N ALA A 27 -19.68 7.66 10.47
CA ALA A 27 -19.19 6.58 9.61
C ALA A 27 -20.32 5.56 9.42
N GLU A 28 -20.63 5.23 8.17
CA GLU A 28 -21.60 4.19 7.82
C GLU A 28 -20.86 2.97 7.30
N LEU A 29 -21.15 1.82 7.90
CA LEU A 29 -20.43 0.57 7.72
C LEU A 29 -21.43 -0.51 7.35
N ILE A 30 -21.17 -1.28 6.30
CA ILE A 30 -22.03 -2.42 5.94
C ILE A 30 -21.32 -3.74 6.15
N SER A 31 -22.08 -4.76 6.59
CA SER A 31 -21.50 -6.08 6.88
C SER A 31 -21.06 -6.84 5.62
N TYR A 32 -21.54 -6.46 4.43
CA TYR A 32 -21.01 -6.99 3.17
C TYR A 32 -19.62 -6.42 2.90
N GLY A 33 -18.61 -7.29 2.87
CA GLY A 33 -17.20 -6.92 2.70
C GLY A 33 -16.59 -6.13 3.86
N ALA A 34 -17.28 -6.04 5.01
CA ALA A 34 -16.92 -5.12 6.11
C ALA A 34 -16.53 -3.72 5.57
N THR A 35 -17.48 -3.11 4.86
CA THR A 35 -17.22 -1.99 3.94
C THR A 35 -17.49 -0.65 4.61
N LEU A 36 -16.58 0.32 4.44
CA LEU A 36 -16.81 1.73 4.73
C LEU A 36 -17.65 2.34 3.61
N LYS A 37 -18.97 2.40 3.81
CA LYS A 37 -19.93 2.92 2.83
C LYS A 37 -19.89 4.44 2.72
N SER A 38 -19.80 5.13 3.86
CA SER A 38 -19.81 6.60 3.93
C SER A 38 -18.97 7.11 5.08
N LEU A 39 -18.36 8.27 4.89
CA LEU A 39 -17.69 9.04 5.93
C LEU A 39 -18.17 10.48 5.82
N ILE A 40 -19.06 10.88 6.73
CA ILE A 40 -19.70 12.19 6.71
C ILE A 40 -19.01 13.11 7.72
N VAL A 41 -18.48 14.22 7.22
CA VAL A 41 -17.80 15.26 8.00
C VAL A 41 -18.38 16.64 7.70
N LYS A 42 -18.17 17.61 8.58
CA LYS A 42 -18.57 19.00 8.34
C LYS A 42 -17.50 19.74 7.55
N ASP A 43 -17.92 20.47 6.52
CA ASP A 43 -17.07 21.43 5.83
C ASP A 43 -16.91 22.74 6.64
N LYS A 44 -16.09 23.69 6.15
CA LYS A 44 -15.84 24.98 6.81
C LYS A 44 -17.08 25.86 6.96
N TYR A 45 -18.18 25.53 6.28
CA TYR A 45 -19.48 26.20 6.38
C TYR A 45 -20.46 25.44 7.29
N GLY A 46 -20.02 24.34 7.90
CA GLY A 46 -20.84 23.49 8.78
C GLY A 46 -21.76 22.51 8.05
N ILE A 47 -21.63 22.41 6.72
CA ILE A 47 -22.44 21.53 5.86
C ILE A 47 -21.84 20.12 5.87
N ASP A 48 -22.71 19.12 6.00
CA ASP A 48 -22.29 17.72 5.97
C ASP A 48 -21.88 17.30 4.55
N ARG A 49 -20.69 16.72 4.42
CA ARG A 49 -20.12 16.17 3.18
C ARG A 49 -19.78 14.70 3.42
N ASP A 50 -20.33 13.82 2.59
CA ASP A 50 -19.92 12.41 2.55
C ASP A 50 -18.69 12.30 1.66
N VAL A 51 -17.50 12.21 2.28
CA VAL A 51 -16.21 12.31 1.58
C VAL A 51 -15.70 10.99 1.02
N VAL A 52 -16.46 9.91 1.16
CA VAL A 52 -16.14 8.58 0.63
C VAL A 52 -17.10 8.29 -0.52
N LEU A 53 -16.61 7.77 -1.65
CA LEU A 53 -17.47 7.28 -2.73
C LEU A 53 -18.13 5.96 -2.30
N GLY A 54 -19.32 5.66 -2.84
CA GLY A 54 -20.06 4.47 -2.45
C GLY A 54 -21.33 4.27 -3.27
N TYR A 55 -22.18 3.36 -2.81
CA TYR A 55 -23.52 3.14 -3.37
C TYR A 55 -24.62 3.36 -2.34
N ASN A 56 -25.82 3.71 -2.82
CA ASN A 56 -27.01 3.87 -1.96
C ASN A 56 -27.68 2.52 -1.61
N GLN A 57 -27.42 1.47 -2.38
CA GLN A 57 -28.12 0.18 -2.28
C GLN A 57 -27.13 -0.98 -2.33
N ILE A 58 -27.47 -2.11 -1.69
CA ILE A 58 -26.62 -3.30 -1.65
C ILE A 58 -26.24 -3.83 -3.04
N ASN A 59 -27.15 -3.75 -4.02
CA ASN A 59 -26.89 -4.22 -5.38
C ASN A 59 -25.73 -3.46 -6.05
N GLY A 60 -25.47 -2.21 -5.67
CA GLY A 60 -24.29 -1.49 -6.13
C GLY A 60 -23.01 -2.18 -5.67
N PHE A 61 -22.90 -2.50 -4.38
CA PHE A 61 -21.75 -3.20 -3.81
C PHE A 61 -21.60 -4.65 -4.29
N ILE A 62 -22.71 -5.34 -4.59
CA ILE A 62 -22.66 -6.69 -5.16
C ILE A 62 -22.03 -6.65 -6.56
N ASN A 63 -22.48 -5.74 -7.43
CA ASN A 63 -22.04 -5.62 -8.81
C ASN A 63 -20.73 -4.84 -8.98
N ASP A 64 -20.23 -4.22 -7.91
CA ASP A 64 -19.00 -3.43 -7.89
C ASP A 64 -17.77 -4.22 -8.33
N ASP A 65 -16.93 -3.67 -9.19
CA ASP A 65 -15.66 -4.26 -9.62
C ASP A 65 -14.45 -3.41 -9.22
N VAL A 66 -14.70 -2.27 -8.54
CA VAL A 66 -13.67 -1.32 -8.08
C VAL A 66 -13.46 -1.32 -6.56
N PHE A 67 -14.04 -2.29 -5.83
CA PHE A 67 -13.84 -2.51 -4.39
C PHE A 67 -14.23 -1.34 -3.48
N MET A 68 -15.25 -0.56 -3.85
CA MET A 68 -15.55 0.73 -3.23
C MET A 68 -15.79 0.63 -1.71
N GLY A 69 -14.78 1.04 -0.92
CA GLY A 69 -14.80 1.05 0.55
C GLY A 69 -14.59 -0.31 1.22
N ALA A 70 -14.46 -1.39 0.45
CA ALA A 70 -14.47 -2.76 0.97
C ALA A 70 -13.17 -3.13 1.71
N THR A 71 -13.25 -4.08 2.63
CA THR A 71 -12.07 -4.78 3.14
C THR A 71 -11.56 -5.75 2.09
N VAL A 72 -10.27 -5.67 1.78
CA VAL A 72 -9.62 -6.45 0.74
C VAL A 72 -8.61 -7.43 1.31
N GLY A 73 -8.65 -8.67 0.84
CA GLY A 73 -7.73 -9.76 1.18
C GLY A 73 -8.21 -11.11 0.58
N ARG A 74 -7.55 -12.24 0.83
CA ARG A 74 -6.46 -12.48 1.79
C ARG A 74 -5.17 -11.71 1.49
N VAL A 75 -4.91 -11.41 0.23
CA VAL A 75 -3.81 -10.54 -0.20
C VAL A 75 -4.36 -9.43 -1.09
N CYS A 76 -4.25 -8.18 -0.64
CA CYS A 76 -4.54 -6.99 -1.43
C CYS A 76 -3.47 -6.75 -2.50
N ASN A 77 -3.85 -5.94 -3.50
CA ASN A 77 -3.08 -5.71 -4.72
C ASN A 77 -2.79 -7.01 -5.51
N ARG A 78 -1.75 -7.02 -6.34
CA ARG A 78 -1.47 -8.07 -7.32
C ARG A 78 -0.50 -9.13 -6.81
N ILE A 79 -0.76 -10.38 -7.18
CA ILE A 79 0.19 -11.50 -7.17
C ILE A 79 0.50 -11.85 -8.62
N ALA A 80 1.79 -11.81 -8.96
CA ALA A 80 2.30 -12.10 -10.29
C ALA A 80 1.87 -13.50 -10.75
N TYR A 81 1.44 -13.62 -12.01
CA TYR A 81 1.06 -14.90 -12.64
C TYR A 81 0.07 -15.76 -11.85
N ALA A 82 -0.77 -15.12 -11.03
CA ALA A 82 -1.76 -15.75 -10.16
C ALA A 82 -1.22 -16.98 -9.40
N SER A 83 0.04 -16.91 -8.96
CA SER A 83 0.68 -18.02 -8.28
C SER A 83 1.81 -17.54 -7.36
N PHE A 84 2.12 -18.39 -6.40
CA PHE A 84 3.22 -18.18 -5.47
C PHE A 84 3.71 -19.53 -4.94
N GLU A 85 4.88 -19.53 -4.30
CA GLU A 85 5.43 -20.69 -3.60
C GLU A 85 5.47 -20.40 -2.10
N LEU A 86 5.08 -21.40 -1.31
CA LEU A 86 5.09 -21.35 0.16
C LEU A 86 5.37 -22.76 0.68
N ASP A 87 6.33 -22.90 1.59
CA ASP A 87 6.79 -24.18 2.14
C ASP A 87 7.10 -25.22 1.04
N ASP A 88 7.88 -24.79 0.03
CA ASP A 88 8.27 -25.59 -1.15
C ASP A 88 7.10 -26.12 -2.00
N LYS A 89 5.89 -25.60 -1.78
CA LYS A 89 4.69 -25.95 -2.56
C LYS A 89 4.22 -24.75 -3.38
N LYS A 90 3.95 -25.01 -4.65
CA LYS A 90 3.34 -24.05 -5.57
C LYS A 90 1.83 -24.00 -5.41
N TYR A 91 1.30 -22.79 -5.26
CA TYR A 91 -0.13 -22.51 -5.17
C TYR A 91 -0.58 -21.74 -6.41
N HIS A 92 -1.76 -22.09 -6.91
CA HIS A 92 -2.41 -21.42 -8.02
C HIS A 92 -3.68 -20.72 -7.53
N LEU A 93 -3.82 -19.46 -7.91
CA LEU A 93 -4.93 -18.58 -7.60
C LEU A 93 -5.75 -18.29 -8.87
N PRO A 94 -7.01 -17.85 -8.76
CA PRO A 94 -7.77 -17.39 -9.92
C PRO A 94 -7.10 -16.18 -10.58
N ALA A 95 -6.82 -16.26 -11.88
CA ALA A 95 -6.33 -15.11 -12.64
C ALA A 95 -7.49 -14.17 -12.99
N ASN A 96 -7.85 -13.28 -12.06
CA ASN A 96 -8.98 -12.35 -12.18
C ASN A 96 -8.57 -10.96 -12.71
N ASN A 97 -7.29 -10.72 -12.98
CA ASN A 97 -6.80 -9.50 -13.61
C ASN A 97 -5.73 -9.83 -14.66
N GLY A 98 -6.17 -10.13 -15.89
CA GLY A 98 -5.30 -10.63 -16.95
C GLY A 98 -4.61 -11.93 -16.52
N LYS A 99 -3.27 -11.94 -16.51
CA LYS A 99 -2.46 -13.07 -16.03
C LYS A 99 -2.25 -13.07 -14.51
N HIS A 100 -2.70 -12.04 -13.80
CA HIS A 100 -2.43 -11.81 -12.38
C HIS A 100 -3.64 -12.14 -11.50
N HIS A 101 -3.37 -12.36 -10.21
CA HIS A 101 -4.40 -12.42 -9.19
C HIS A 101 -4.46 -11.08 -8.47
N LEU A 102 -5.63 -10.49 -8.33
CA LEU A 102 -5.84 -9.15 -7.79
C LEU A 102 -6.82 -9.20 -6.61
N HIS A 103 -6.46 -8.52 -5.52
CA HIS A 103 -7.33 -8.23 -4.38
C HIS A 103 -8.01 -9.49 -3.79
N GLY A 104 -7.23 -10.58 -3.68
CA GLY A 104 -7.70 -11.86 -3.16
C GLY A 104 -8.80 -12.54 -3.97
N GLY A 105 -9.03 -12.11 -5.22
CA GLY A 105 -10.12 -12.63 -6.04
C GLY A 105 -11.50 -12.18 -5.59
N GLY A 106 -11.58 -11.20 -4.68
CA GLY A 106 -12.83 -10.84 -4.00
C GLY A 106 -13.16 -11.74 -2.81
N CYS A 107 -12.21 -12.59 -2.37
CA CYS A 107 -12.39 -13.48 -1.22
C CYS A 107 -13.01 -12.72 -0.05
N LEU A 108 -12.39 -11.66 0.45
CA LEU A 108 -12.91 -10.94 1.62
C LEU A 108 -13.95 -9.85 1.31
N SER A 109 -13.88 -9.23 0.14
CA SER A 109 -14.73 -8.08 -0.21
C SER A 109 -16.13 -8.47 -0.71
N LYS A 110 -16.31 -9.71 -1.20
CA LYS A 110 -17.56 -10.20 -1.79
C LYS A 110 -18.26 -11.26 -0.92
N ARG A 111 -18.42 -10.99 0.37
CA ARG A 111 -19.18 -11.84 1.30
C ARG A 111 -19.84 -11.04 2.41
N VAL A 112 -20.88 -11.59 3.02
CA VAL A 112 -21.43 -11.05 4.28
C VAL A 112 -20.56 -11.49 5.45
N TRP A 113 -20.02 -10.51 6.19
CA TRP A 113 -19.34 -10.70 7.46
C TRP A 113 -20.34 -10.69 8.61
N GLU A 114 -19.99 -11.38 9.69
CA GLU A 114 -20.74 -11.32 10.93
C GLU A 114 -20.42 -10.02 11.68
N VAL A 115 -21.42 -9.37 12.28
CA VAL A 115 -21.22 -8.31 13.26
C VAL A 115 -20.87 -9.00 14.58
N TYR A 116 -19.58 -9.08 14.89
CA TYR A 116 -19.08 -9.82 16.04
C TYR A 116 -19.27 -9.06 17.35
N GLU A 117 -19.03 -7.74 17.32
CA GLU A 117 -19.09 -6.92 18.52
C GLU A 117 -19.42 -5.47 18.18
N ILE A 118 -20.23 -4.84 19.02
CA ILE A 118 -20.50 -3.41 19.01
C ILE A 118 -20.18 -2.86 20.40
N ARG A 119 -19.36 -1.80 20.47
CA ARG A 119 -19.05 -1.11 21.72
C ARG A 119 -19.45 0.35 21.64
N GLN A 120 -20.01 0.84 22.74
CA GLN A 120 -20.26 2.27 22.95
C GLN A 120 -19.77 2.65 24.35
N CYS A 121 -18.69 3.42 24.37
CA CYS A 121 -18.10 3.98 25.57
C CYS A 121 -18.23 5.51 25.53
N VAL A 122 -17.97 6.18 26.66
CA VAL A 122 -17.92 7.65 26.68
C VAL A 122 -16.83 8.12 25.70
N GLY A 123 -17.24 8.92 24.71
CA GLY A 123 -16.34 9.50 23.70
C GLY A 123 -15.83 8.54 22.61
N MET A 124 -16.33 7.30 22.54
CA MET A 124 -15.85 6.29 21.59
C MET A 124 -16.96 5.29 21.21
N GLN A 125 -17.05 4.97 19.93
CA GLN A 125 -17.95 3.96 19.36
C GLN A 125 -17.15 3.04 18.45
N SER A 126 -17.39 1.73 18.51
CA SER A 126 -16.77 0.79 17.58
C SER A 126 -17.69 -0.35 17.17
N VAL A 127 -17.43 -0.90 15.99
CA VAL A 127 -18.00 -2.14 15.51
C VAL A 127 -16.90 -3.03 14.95
N LYS A 128 -16.93 -4.31 15.32
CA LYS A 128 -16.04 -5.34 14.85
C LYS A 128 -16.82 -6.31 13.97
N PHE A 129 -16.34 -6.53 12.76
CA PHE A 129 -16.81 -7.56 11.85
C PHE A 129 -15.86 -8.74 11.87
N THR A 130 -16.38 -9.96 11.69
CA THR A 130 -15.55 -11.16 11.53
C THR A 130 -16.02 -12.04 10.38
N THR A 131 -15.08 -12.77 9.79
CA THR A 131 -15.35 -13.84 8.83
C THR A 131 -14.24 -14.89 8.89
N VAL A 132 -14.50 -16.06 8.32
CA VAL A 132 -13.49 -17.12 8.16
C VAL A 132 -13.31 -17.39 6.68
N SER A 133 -12.06 -17.45 6.25
CA SER A 133 -11.69 -18.04 4.97
C SER A 133 -11.11 -19.42 5.19
N ARG A 134 -11.57 -20.41 4.42
CA ARG A 134 -11.22 -21.83 4.60
C ARG A 134 -10.05 -22.25 3.73
N ASP A 135 -9.34 -23.30 4.13
CA ASP A 135 -8.28 -23.92 3.32
C ASP A 135 -8.75 -24.20 1.89
N GLY A 136 -7.91 -23.83 0.93
CA GLY A 136 -8.17 -23.94 -0.51
C GLY A 136 -9.10 -22.88 -1.09
N GLU A 137 -9.71 -22.02 -0.27
CA GLU A 137 -10.61 -20.96 -0.76
C GLU A 137 -9.84 -19.94 -1.60
N PHE A 138 -10.28 -19.71 -2.84
CA PHE A 138 -9.54 -18.96 -3.87
C PHE A 138 -8.10 -19.46 -4.11
N GLY A 139 -7.77 -20.69 -3.71
CA GLY A 139 -6.44 -21.30 -3.84
C GLY A 139 -5.46 -20.98 -2.71
N TYR A 140 -5.89 -20.27 -1.68
CA TYR A 140 -5.05 -19.98 -0.51
C TYR A 140 -5.04 -21.16 0.49
N PRO A 141 -3.88 -21.56 1.02
CA PRO A 141 -3.82 -22.59 2.06
C PRO A 141 -4.37 -22.08 3.39
N SER A 142 -4.72 -23.00 4.30
CA SER A 142 -5.05 -22.75 5.70
C SER A 142 -6.41 -22.09 5.95
N ASP A 143 -6.99 -22.44 7.11
CA ASP A 143 -8.14 -21.75 7.69
C ASP A 143 -7.66 -20.49 8.42
N VAL A 144 -8.25 -19.33 8.11
CA VAL A 144 -7.92 -18.04 8.73
C VAL A 144 -9.20 -17.32 9.14
N ARG A 145 -9.26 -16.86 10.39
CA ARG A 145 -10.27 -15.90 10.85
C ARG A 145 -9.76 -14.49 10.62
N PHE A 146 -10.56 -13.66 9.99
CA PHE A 146 -10.30 -12.25 9.81
C PHE A 146 -11.24 -11.44 10.69
N GLU A 147 -10.72 -10.34 11.24
CA GLU A 147 -11.49 -9.37 12.00
C GLU A 147 -11.16 -7.95 11.51
N VAL A 148 -12.18 -7.11 11.39
CA VAL A 148 -12.00 -5.68 11.11
C VAL A 148 -12.77 -4.89 12.14
N THR A 149 -12.06 -4.02 12.87
CA THR A 149 -12.68 -3.11 13.84
C THR A 149 -12.63 -1.69 13.31
N PHE A 150 -13.79 -1.07 13.17
CA PHE A 150 -13.92 0.36 12.93
C PHE A 150 -14.24 1.04 14.26
N GLU A 151 -13.38 1.95 14.70
CA GLU A 151 -13.55 2.71 15.93
C GLU A 151 -13.53 4.21 15.62
N MET A 152 -14.55 4.92 16.09
CA MET A 152 -14.65 6.36 15.96
C MET A 152 -14.69 7.03 17.33
N ASN A 153 -13.96 8.12 17.50
CA ASN A 153 -13.94 8.91 18.73
C ASN A 153 -14.37 10.37 18.51
N ASP A 154 -14.52 11.08 19.62
CA ASP A 154 -14.91 12.50 19.67
C ASP A 154 -13.83 13.48 19.19
N TYR A 155 -12.68 12.99 18.71
CA TYR A 155 -11.64 13.80 18.07
C TYR A 155 -11.69 13.72 16.53
N ASN A 156 -12.82 13.29 15.96
CA ASN A 156 -13.00 13.08 14.52
C ASN A 156 -11.99 12.12 13.90
N LYS A 157 -11.64 11.07 14.66
CA LYS A 157 -10.76 10.00 14.22
C LYS A 157 -11.55 8.74 13.97
N LEU A 158 -11.38 8.16 12.78
CA LEU A 158 -11.83 6.81 12.45
C LEU A 158 -10.59 5.91 12.36
N ASN A 159 -10.40 5.07 13.36
CA ASN A 159 -9.37 4.03 13.38
C ASN A 159 -9.93 2.73 12.80
N VAL A 160 -9.16 2.09 11.92
CA VAL A 160 -9.48 0.80 11.32
C VAL A 160 -8.39 -0.17 11.71
N LEU A 161 -8.73 -1.20 12.49
CA LEU A 161 -7.84 -2.28 12.89
C LEU A 161 -8.18 -3.54 12.07
N LEU A 162 -7.19 -4.04 11.34
CA LEU A 162 -7.24 -5.22 10.49
C LEU A 162 -6.47 -6.35 11.16
N GLU A 163 -7.16 -7.44 11.46
CA GLU A 163 -6.61 -8.59 12.17
C GLU A 163 -6.81 -9.89 11.38
N ALA A 164 -5.83 -10.77 11.45
CA ALA A 164 -5.93 -12.14 10.95
C ALA A 164 -5.35 -13.11 11.97
N PHE A 165 -6.08 -14.21 12.18
CA PHE A 165 -5.75 -15.26 13.14
C PHE A 165 -5.76 -16.60 12.39
N SER A 166 -4.64 -17.30 12.38
CA SER A 166 -4.65 -18.67 11.89
C SER A 166 -5.52 -19.54 12.79
N LEU A 167 -6.32 -20.41 12.16
CA LEU A 167 -7.12 -21.43 12.84
C LEU A 167 -6.57 -22.85 12.59
N SER A 168 -5.40 -22.94 11.97
CA SER A 168 -4.73 -24.19 11.58
C SER A 168 -3.25 -24.10 11.94
N ASP A 169 -2.49 -25.19 11.75
CA ASP A 169 -1.04 -25.24 11.98
C ASP A 169 -0.24 -25.10 10.67
N THR A 170 -0.87 -24.66 9.57
CA THR A 170 -0.26 -24.51 8.24
C THR A 170 -0.08 -23.05 7.84
N ASN A 171 1.03 -22.71 7.17
CA ASN A 171 1.29 -21.33 6.76
C ASN A 171 0.36 -20.86 5.64
N THR A 172 0.10 -19.56 5.62
CA THR A 172 -0.63 -18.88 4.53
C THR A 172 -0.21 -17.42 4.45
N ILE A 173 -0.36 -16.83 3.27
CA ILE A 173 -0.06 -15.42 3.04
C ILE A 173 -1.25 -14.52 3.39
N VAL A 174 -0.95 -13.39 4.05
CA VAL A 174 -1.93 -12.35 4.42
C VAL A 174 -1.35 -10.96 4.17
N ASN A 175 -2.12 -10.13 3.45
CA ASN A 175 -1.94 -8.69 3.32
C ASN A 175 -3.33 -8.07 3.19
N LEU A 176 -3.78 -7.36 4.23
CA LEU A 176 -5.11 -6.76 4.25
C LEU A 176 -5.01 -5.27 3.98
N THR A 177 -6.07 -4.70 3.43
CA THR A 177 -6.31 -3.25 3.41
C THR A 177 -7.81 -2.97 3.38
N ILE A 178 -8.19 -1.70 3.43
CA ILE A 178 -9.53 -1.24 3.04
C ILE A 178 -9.38 -0.32 1.83
N HIS A 179 -10.38 -0.32 0.95
CA HIS A 179 -10.27 0.34 -0.36
C HIS A 179 -11.26 1.53 -0.54
N PRO A 180 -11.36 2.49 0.40
CA PRO A 180 -12.20 3.66 0.22
C PRO A 180 -11.61 4.62 -0.82
N TYR A 181 -12.47 5.19 -1.65
CA TYR A 181 -12.14 6.31 -2.53
C TYR A 181 -12.60 7.61 -1.88
N PHE A 182 -11.67 8.54 -1.70
CA PHE A 182 -11.96 9.84 -1.11
C PHE A 182 -12.17 10.91 -2.17
N ASN A 183 -13.19 11.73 -1.97
CA ASN A 183 -13.34 13.02 -2.64
C ASN A 183 -13.87 13.99 -1.59
N LEU A 184 -13.10 15.03 -1.26
CA LEU A 184 -13.48 15.99 -0.21
C LEU A 184 -14.52 17.02 -0.68
N ASP A 185 -14.91 17.02 -1.96
CA ASP A 185 -15.93 17.89 -2.55
C ASP A 185 -16.93 17.16 -3.48
N PRO A 186 -17.47 15.99 -3.13
CA PRO A 186 -18.12 15.11 -4.11
C PRO A 186 -19.45 15.65 -4.67
N GLN A 187 -20.00 16.71 -4.07
CA GLN A 187 -21.19 17.41 -4.58
C GLN A 187 -20.84 18.66 -5.41
N ALA A 188 -19.61 19.15 -5.31
CA ALA A 188 -19.15 20.39 -5.92
C ALA A 188 -18.07 20.19 -6.99
N SER A 189 -17.41 19.02 -7.01
CA SER A 189 -16.48 18.59 -8.03
C SER A 189 -16.76 17.13 -8.41
N ALA A 190 -16.73 16.85 -9.71
CA ALA A 190 -16.84 15.49 -10.24
C ALA A 190 -15.52 14.71 -10.14
N ASP A 191 -14.40 15.40 -9.88
CA ASP A 191 -13.06 14.83 -9.76
C ASP A 191 -12.26 15.39 -8.57
N VAL A 192 -11.10 14.79 -8.30
CA VAL A 192 -10.18 15.18 -7.21
C VAL A 192 -8.98 16.01 -7.67
N LEU A 193 -8.98 16.52 -8.90
CA LEU A 193 -7.78 17.14 -9.46
C LEU A 193 -7.41 18.47 -8.79
N ASP A 194 -8.38 19.12 -8.14
CA ASP A 194 -8.17 20.35 -7.34
C ASP A 194 -7.79 20.07 -5.88
N HIS A 195 -7.62 18.80 -5.49
CA HIS A 195 -7.16 18.45 -4.15
C HIS A 195 -5.66 18.60 -4.04
N GLU A 196 -5.20 19.11 -2.90
CA GLU A 196 -3.79 19.14 -2.53
C GLU A 196 -3.45 17.84 -1.78
N LEU A 197 -2.45 17.12 -2.28
CA LEU A 197 -1.97 15.86 -1.72
C LEU A 197 -0.54 16.02 -1.22
N SER A 198 -0.27 15.54 0.00
CA SER A 198 1.08 15.30 0.48
C SER A 198 1.27 13.89 1.05
N ILE A 199 2.45 13.30 0.85
CA ILE A 199 2.82 11.97 1.36
C ILE A 199 4.28 11.93 1.82
N LYS A 200 4.53 11.32 2.99
CA LYS A 200 5.87 11.11 3.56
C LYS A 200 6.54 9.88 2.96
N ALA A 201 6.82 9.98 1.66
CA ALA A 201 7.58 8.99 0.90
C ALA A 201 8.68 9.70 0.10
N ASN A 202 9.82 9.04 -0.04
CA ASN A 202 10.89 9.45 -0.96
C ASN A 202 11.06 8.49 -2.14
N THR A 203 10.37 7.35 -2.08
CA THR A 203 10.48 6.27 -3.05
C THR A 203 9.14 5.62 -3.31
N TYR A 204 8.97 5.06 -4.51
CA TYR A 204 7.78 4.34 -4.94
C TYR A 204 8.16 3.08 -5.72
N LEU A 205 7.20 2.17 -5.87
CA LEU A 205 7.34 1.01 -6.74
C LEU A 205 6.75 1.33 -8.12
N PRO A 206 7.58 1.49 -9.17
CA PRO A 206 7.09 1.53 -10.55
C PRO A 206 6.32 0.26 -10.91
N VAL A 207 5.41 0.39 -11.88
CA VAL A 207 4.59 -0.71 -12.35
C VAL A 207 4.69 -0.84 -13.88
N ASP A 208 4.48 -2.06 -14.39
CA ASP A 208 4.42 -2.33 -15.82
C ASP A 208 3.04 -1.98 -16.39
N GLU A 209 2.86 -2.21 -17.69
CA GLU A 209 1.59 -2.04 -18.41
C GLU A 209 0.41 -2.88 -17.86
N THR A 210 0.70 -3.88 -17.01
CA THR A 210 -0.32 -4.69 -16.32
C THR A 210 -0.54 -4.23 -14.88
N ALA A 211 0.05 -3.09 -14.50
CA ALA A 211 0.08 -2.52 -13.16
C ALA A 211 0.69 -3.45 -12.10
N LEU A 212 1.56 -4.39 -12.53
CA LEU A 212 2.39 -5.19 -11.63
C LEU A 212 3.69 -4.43 -11.33
N VAL A 213 4.12 -4.44 -10.08
CA VAL A 213 5.40 -3.82 -9.69
C VAL A 213 6.59 -4.35 -10.50
N THR A 214 7.44 -3.46 -11.02
CA THR A 214 8.62 -3.81 -11.85
C THR A 214 9.90 -4.05 -11.04
N GLY A 215 10.95 -4.50 -11.73
CA GLY A 215 12.30 -4.85 -11.22
C GLY A 215 12.41 -6.34 -10.87
N MET A 216 13.53 -7.08 -10.99
CA MET A 216 15.00 -6.86 -10.90
C MET A 216 15.64 -5.68 -10.11
N ALA A 217 16.58 -6.05 -9.23
CA ALA A 217 17.37 -5.36 -8.16
C ALA A 217 16.61 -4.35 -7.24
N LEU A 218 16.67 -4.31 -5.89
CA LEU A 218 17.75 -4.58 -4.92
C LEU A 218 17.19 -4.47 -3.46
N TYR A 219 16.64 -5.55 -2.88
CA TYR A 219 16.08 -5.49 -1.50
C TYR A 219 17.15 -5.66 -0.39
N ASN A 220 18.36 -6.14 -0.72
CA ASN A 220 19.34 -6.56 0.28
C ASN A 220 20.25 -5.45 0.86
N LEU A 221 20.21 -4.20 0.38
CA LEU A 221 21.09 -3.16 0.93
C LEU A 221 20.53 -2.45 2.16
N LEU A 222 19.21 -2.22 2.24
CA LEU A 222 18.63 -1.37 3.31
C LEU A 222 18.44 -2.10 4.65
N ASN A 223 18.22 -3.42 4.63
CA ASN A 223 17.97 -4.20 5.86
C ASN A 223 19.25 -4.67 6.58
N ASN A 224 20.41 -4.70 5.92
CA ASN A 224 21.66 -5.10 6.55
C ASN A 224 22.34 -3.99 7.37
N PHE A 225 21.92 -2.72 7.25
CA PHE A 225 22.47 -1.64 8.08
C PHE A 225 21.75 -1.43 9.42
N ARG A 226 20.59 -2.06 9.66
CA ARG A 226 19.82 -1.92 10.91
C ARG A 226 19.91 -3.10 11.88
N ARG A 227 20.59 -4.20 11.51
CA ARG A 227 20.82 -5.35 12.39
C ARG A 227 22.30 -5.72 12.47
N ILE A 228 23.08 -4.92 13.19
CA ILE A 228 24.28 -5.43 13.85
C ILE A 228 24.07 -5.21 15.36
N PRO A 229 23.72 -6.26 16.14
CA PRO A 229 23.75 -6.17 17.58
C PRO A 229 25.20 -6.09 18.03
N PHE A 230 25.53 -5.00 18.72
CA PHE A 230 26.83 -4.80 19.36
C PHE A 230 26.99 -5.81 20.51
N LYS A 231 28.08 -6.60 20.49
CA LYS A 231 28.54 -7.41 21.62
C LYS A 231 30.07 -7.33 21.73
N GLY A 232 30.56 -6.76 22.82
CA GLY A 232 31.79 -7.20 23.51
C GLY A 232 33.13 -6.57 23.11
N ASP A 233 33.55 -5.62 23.95
CA ASP A 233 34.88 -5.44 24.57
C ASP A 233 36.19 -5.16 23.79
N SER A 234 36.72 -3.98 24.16
CA SER A 234 38.08 -3.68 24.64
C SER A 234 39.18 -3.29 23.65
N ALA A 235 39.79 -2.15 24.02
CA ALA A 235 41.12 -1.65 23.70
C ALA A 235 41.43 -1.32 22.23
N TYR A 236 41.56 -0.02 21.93
CA TYR A 236 42.87 0.58 21.60
C TYR A 236 42.74 2.12 21.59
N ASN A 237 43.50 2.78 22.46
CA ASN A 237 43.84 4.19 22.37
C ASN A 237 44.74 4.40 21.15
N SER A 238 44.54 5.47 20.38
CA SER A 238 45.50 6.59 20.29
C SER A 238 45.27 7.52 19.06
N VAL A 239 45.25 8.82 19.36
CA VAL A 239 45.60 10.00 18.52
C VAL A 239 44.68 10.38 17.35
N TRP A 240 43.91 11.46 17.57
CA TRP A 240 43.41 12.36 16.54
C TRP A 240 44.55 13.30 16.07
N PRO A 241 44.69 13.54 14.75
CA PRO A 241 44.58 14.94 14.32
C PRO A 241 43.87 15.16 12.97
N SER A 242 43.27 16.36 12.86
CA SER A 242 42.88 17.13 11.66
C SER A 242 41.81 16.61 10.69
N TRP A 243 40.64 17.25 10.72
CA TRP A 243 39.78 17.54 9.56
C TRP A 243 40.28 18.85 8.88
N PRO A 244 40.01 19.24 7.60
CA PRO A 244 38.94 18.85 6.62
C PRO A 244 39.50 18.70 5.15
N PRO A 245 38.74 18.75 4.01
CA PRO A 245 37.29 18.64 3.71
C PRO A 245 36.97 17.40 2.82
N TYR A 246 35.74 17.30 2.27
CA TYR A 246 35.16 16.20 1.47
C TYR A 246 34.34 15.15 2.26
N LEU A 247 33.28 15.66 2.88
CA LEU A 247 31.98 14.99 2.85
C LEU A 247 31.48 15.02 1.38
N ALA A 248 31.45 13.86 0.73
CA ALA A 248 30.63 13.64 -0.45
C ALA A 248 29.74 12.43 -0.16
N VAL A 249 28.45 12.69 0.01
CA VAL A 249 27.39 11.70 -0.12
C VAL A 249 27.41 11.30 -1.60
N LEU A 250 28.03 10.17 -1.93
CA LEU A 250 28.05 9.65 -3.29
C LEU A 250 26.76 8.86 -3.53
N GLY A 251 25.87 9.51 -4.28
CA GLY A 251 24.68 8.89 -4.84
C GLY A 251 25.07 7.97 -5.99
N VAL A 252 24.56 6.74 -5.95
CA VAL A 252 24.69 5.79 -7.05
C VAL A 252 23.78 6.26 -8.19
N HIS A 253 24.36 6.75 -9.28
CA HIS A 253 23.68 6.95 -10.56
C HIS A 253 23.86 5.68 -11.39
N CYS A 254 22.81 4.87 -11.55
CA CYS A 254 22.78 3.85 -12.60
C CYS A 254 22.14 4.46 -13.85
N MET A 255 22.89 4.58 -14.93
CA MET A 255 22.35 4.85 -16.28
C MET A 255 22.10 3.50 -16.97
N TYR A 256 20.87 3.22 -17.39
CA TYR A 256 20.58 2.04 -18.20
C TYR A 256 20.88 2.30 -19.67
N THR A 257 21.57 1.35 -20.31
CA THR A 257 21.60 1.18 -21.76
C THR A 257 20.78 -0.05 -22.13
N ILE A 258 19.73 0.17 -22.92
CA ILE A 258 18.98 -0.89 -23.59
C ILE A 258 19.81 -1.33 -24.80
N LEU A 259 20.17 -2.62 -24.87
CA LEU A 259 20.68 -3.23 -26.10
C LEU A 259 19.52 -3.30 -27.13
N PHE A 260 19.29 -2.21 -27.84
CA PHE A 260 18.73 -2.29 -29.19
C PHE A 260 19.83 -2.83 -30.10
N GLU A 261 19.48 -3.72 -31.03
CA GLU A 261 20.39 -4.37 -32.00
C GLU A 261 21.16 -3.42 -32.94
N ASN A 262 21.29 -2.11 -32.65
CA ASN A 262 22.10 -1.17 -33.42
C ASN A 262 22.65 0.01 -32.59
N VAL A 263 23.18 -0.22 -31.39
CA VAL A 263 23.96 0.80 -30.65
C VAL A 263 25.34 0.25 -30.28
N SER A 264 26.39 0.80 -30.88
CA SER A 264 27.79 0.49 -30.57
C SER A 264 28.26 1.28 -29.34
N PHE A 265 28.66 0.59 -28.27
CA PHE A 265 29.40 1.16 -27.14
C PHE A 265 30.90 0.98 -27.32
N SER A 266 31.69 1.98 -26.94
CA SER A 266 33.16 2.00 -27.01
C SER A 266 33.81 1.83 -25.62
N GLY A 267 33.35 0.85 -24.83
CA GLY A 267 33.94 0.49 -23.53
C GLY A 267 34.18 -1.02 -23.45
N GLU A 268 35.34 -1.43 -22.93
CA GLU A 268 35.65 -2.86 -22.72
C GLU A 268 34.84 -3.41 -21.54
N ILE A 269 34.10 -4.50 -21.78
CA ILE A 269 33.51 -5.31 -20.71
C ILE A 269 34.60 -6.22 -20.14
N CYS A 270 34.99 -5.95 -18.89
CA CYS A 270 35.99 -6.75 -18.18
C CYS A 270 35.34 -7.78 -17.26
N SER A 271 35.85 -9.02 -17.26
CA SER A 271 35.43 -10.02 -16.27
C SER A 271 35.91 -9.67 -14.86
N LEU A 272 35.10 -9.98 -13.84
CA LEU A 272 35.52 -9.86 -12.44
C LEU A 272 36.72 -10.79 -12.19
N ASN A 273 37.86 -10.20 -11.81
CA ASN A 273 39.11 -10.91 -11.56
C ASN A 273 39.59 -10.69 -10.11
N GLY A 274 40.38 -11.64 -9.59
CA GLY A 274 40.93 -11.56 -8.24
C GLY A 274 39.88 -11.58 -7.12
N ASP A 275 40.10 -10.80 -6.07
CA ASP A 275 39.24 -10.74 -4.87
C ASP A 275 37.81 -10.25 -5.17
N LEU A 276 37.57 -9.55 -6.29
CA LEU A 276 36.23 -9.11 -6.70
C LEU A 276 35.30 -10.27 -7.05
N LYS A 277 35.83 -11.47 -7.36
CA LYS A 277 34.98 -12.68 -7.54
C LYS A 277 34.20 -13.03 -6.27
N LYS A 278 34.73 -12.70 -5.09
CA LYS A 278 34.09 -12.94 -3.79
C LYS A 278 32.80 -12.15 -3.59
N LEU A 279 32.56 -11.10 -4.38
CA LEU A 279 31.28 -10.39 -4.40
C LEU A 279 30.12 -11.31 -4.81
N ARG A 280 30.36 -12.31 -5.67
CA ARG A 280 29.35 -13.32 -6.05
C ARG A 280 29.00 -14.27 -4.89
N GLU A 281 29.86 -14.35 -3.87
CA GLU A 281 29.76 -15.30 -2.76
C GLU A 281 29.25 -14.66 -1.47
N GLY A 282 29.03 -13.33 -1.47
CA GLY A 282 28.61 -12.57 -0.28
C GLY A 282 29.76 -12.34 0.69
N VAL A 283 30.58 -11.32 0.43
CA VAL A 283 31.79 -11.00 1.22
C VAL A 283 31.65 -9.67 1.95
N CYS A 284 32.23 -9.56 3.14
CA CYS A 284 32.38 -8.28 3.82
C CYS A 284 33.34 -7.39 3.04
N LEU A 285 32.97 -6.15 2.72
CA LEU A 285 33.82 -5.24 1.93
C LEU A 285 35.20 -4.99 2.56
N LYS A 286 35.33 -5.11 3.89
CA LYS A 286 36.62 -4.99 4.60
C LYS A 286 37.56 -6.18 4.36
N GLU A 287 37.06 -7.29 3.83
CA GLU A 287 37.81 -8.53 3.55
C GLU A 287 38.34 -8.59 2.11
N LEU A 288 37.96 -7.63 1.26
CA LEU A 288 38.53 -7.45 -0.08
C LEU A 288 39.93 -6.81 0.08
N LYS A 289 40.99 -7.56 -0.24
CA LYS A 289 42.38 -7.14 -0.05
C LYS A 289 43.01 -6.72 -1.39
N THR A 290 42.36 -5.85 -2.15
CA THR A 290 42.97 -5.31 -3.37
C THR A 290 43.69 -3.99 -3.11
N THR A 291 44.94 -3.90 -3.56
CA THR A 291 45.85 -2.75 -3.47
C THR A 291 45.60 -1.64 -4.50
N ALA A 292 44.45 -1.65 -5.18
CA ALA A 292 43.96 -0.52 -5.95
C ALA A 292 42.64 -0.09 -5.32
N ALA A 293 42.49 1.21 -5.05
CA ALA A 293 41.27 1.81 -4.54
C ALA A 293 40.09 1.21 -5.33
N ILE A 294 39.15 0.58 -4.61
CA ILE A 294 37.91 0.12 -5.20
C ILE A 294 37.14 1.41 -5.53
N ASP A 295 37.35 1.93 -6.73
CA ASP A 295 36.50 2.95 -7.29
C ASP A 295 35.21 2.25 -7.71
N ILE A 296 34.21 2.29 -6.82
CA ILE A 296 32.93 1.62 -7.03
C ILE A 296 32.00 2.45 -7.94
N ASP A 297 32.50 3.52 -8.56
CA ASP A 297 31.84 4.25 -9.66
C ASP A 297 31.86 3.47 -11.00
N ASN A 298 31.99 2.14 -10.94
CA ASN A 298 31.86 1.28 -12.10
C ASN A 298 30.44 0.72 -12.20
N ASP A 299 29.86 0.79 -13.40
CA ASP A 299 28.60 0.12 -13.70
C ASP A 299 28.79 -1.40 -13.70
N PHE A 300 27.97 -2.12 -12.91
CA PHE A 300 27.98 -3.58 -12.88
C PHE A 300 26.89 -4.13 -13.80
N ILE A 301 27.26 -5.02 -14.72
CA ILE A 301 26.31 -5.76 -15.56
C ILE A 301 25.97 -7.08 -14.86
N LEU A 302 24.67 -7.36 -14.71
CA LEU A 302 24.17 -8.65 -14.24
C LEU A 302 24.35 -9.70 -15.36
N ASP A 303 25.07 -10.76 -15.02
CA ASP A 303 25.36 -11.87 -15.92
C ASP A 303 24.24 -12.91 -15.81
N CYS A 304 23.07 -12.58 -16.36
CA CYS A 304 21.92 -13.49 -16.46
C CYS A 304 21.63 -13.81 -17.93
N LYS A 305 21.54 -15.09 -18.27
CA LYS A 305 21.13 -15.51 -19.61
C LYS A 305 19.66 -15.13 -19.85
N PRO A 306 19.29 -14.68 -21.06
CA PRO A 306 17.88 -14.51 -21.42
C PRO A 306 17.12 -15.84 -21.23
N GLY A 307 16.14 -15.86 -20.32
CA GLY A 307 15.27 -17.01 -20.09
C GLY A 307 15.65 -17.94 -18.93
N GLU A 308 16.76 -17.71 -18.22
CA GLU A 308 16.99 -18.27 -16.88
C GLU A 308 16.46 -17.29 -15.82
N GLU A 309 15.84 -17.79 -14.75
CA GLU A 309 15.08 -17.12 -13.67
C GLU A 309 15.59 -15.73 -13.20
N ALA A 310 15.42 -14.72 -14.04
CA ALA A 310 15.69 -13.32 -13.78
C ALA A 310 14.49 -12.64 -13.07
N LEU A 311 14.01 -13.24 -11.99
CA LEU A 311 12.85 -12.74 -11.25
C LEU A 311 13.12 -12.85 -9.77
N ARG A 312 13.60 -11.77 -9.12
CA ARG A 312 13.60 -11.72 -7.65
C ARG A 312 13.91 -10.38 -6.96
N PHE A 313 13.67 -9.20 -7.53
CA PHE A 313 13.75 -7.98 -6.71
C PHE A 313 12.97 -6.80 -7.29
N CYS A 314 12.07 -6.17 -6.54
CA CYS A 314 11.38 -4.97 -7.01
C CYS A 314 12.35 -3.79 -7.20
N GLU A 315 12.16 -3.04 -8.28
CA GLU A 315 12.80 -1.76 -8.50
C GLU A 315 12.19 -0.76 -7.51
N ILE A 316 13.04 -0.05 -6.77
CA ILE A 316 12.61 1.03 -5.88
C ILE A 316 13.09 2.33 -6.51
N CYS A 317 12.16 3.13 -7.02
CA CYS A 317 12.48 4.41 -7.65
C CYS A 317 12.38 5.56 -6.65
N SER A 318 13.34 6.49 -6.68
CA SER A 318 13.22 7.77 -6.00
C SER A 318 12.12 8.64 -6.64
N LEU A 319 11.42 9.42 -5.81
CA LEU A 319 10.52 10.46 -6.31
C LEU A 319 11.34 11.58 -6.97
N ASN A 320 11.18 11.71 -8.28
CA ASN A 320 11.87 12.69 -9.12
C ASN A 320 10.85 13.52 -9.92
N GLY A 321 11.30 14.66 -10.45
CA GLY A 321 10.44 15.56 -11.24
C GLY A 321 9.23 16.06 -10.44
N ASP A 322 8.04 16.05 -11.06
CA ASP A 322 6.81 16.53 -10.43
C ASP A 322 6.36 15.67 -9.24
N LEU A 323 6.66 14.36 -9.22
CA LEU A 323 6.30 13.48 -8.11
C LEU A 323 7.02 13.86 -6.80
N LYS A 324 8.17 14.55 -6.87
CA LYS A 324 8.86 15.05 -5.66
C LYS A 324 8.02 16.08 -4.91
N LYS A 325 7.15 16.83 -5.62
CA LYS A 325 6.25 17.84 -5.03
C LYS A 325 5.22 17.22 -4.08
N LEU A 326 4.88 15.94 -4.26
CA LEU A 326 4.02 15.20 -3.33
C LEU A 326 4.56 15.19 -1.90
N ARG A 327 5.86 15.37 -1.68
CA ARG A 327 6.40 15.44 -0.32
C ARG A 327 6.06 16.75 0.39
N GLU A 328 5.95 17.83 -0.37
CA GLU A 328 5.72 19.19 0.13
C GLU A 328 4.24 19.55 0.19
N GLY A 329 3.40 18.84 -0.59
CA GLY A 329 2.02 19.21 -0.83
C GLY A 329 1.89 19.84 -2.20
N VAL A 330 1.05 19.24 -3.05
CA VAL A 330 0.84 19.71 -4.42
C VAL A 330 -0.59 19.46 -4.85
N CYS A 331 -1.16 20.41 -5.57
CA CYS A 331 -2.45 20.22 -6.22
C CYS A 331 -2.31 19.12 -7.28
N LEU A 332 -3.21 18.14 -7.30
CA LEU A 332 -3.09 16.99 -8.19
C LEU A 332 -3.04 17.42 -9.67
N ASN A 333 -3.78 18.46 -10.07
CA ASN A 333 -3.75 19.03 -11.43
C ASN A 333 -2.40 19.64 -11.84
N GLU A 334 -1.50 19.91 -10.89
CA GLU A 334 -0.15 20.44 -11.14
C GLU A 334 0.89 19.35 -11.41
N LEU A 335 0.55 18.09 -11.16
CA LEU A 335 1.42 16.96 -11.49
C LEU A 335 1.40 16.75 -13.01
N LYS A 336 2.38 17.31 -13.72
CA LYS A 336 2.55 17.15 -15.16
C LYS A 336 3.50 16.00 -15.45
N THR A 337 3.18 14.80 -14.96
CA THR A 337 3.80 13.59 -15.51
C THR A 337 3.41 13.49 -16.99
N THR A 338 4.36 13.08 -17.84
CA THR A 338 4.17 13.03 -19.30
C THR A 338 2.94 12.18 -19.64
N ALA A 339 1.85 12.86 -20.03
CA ALA A 339 0.52 12.34 -20.36
C ALA A 339 -0.24 11.66 -19.21
N ALA A 340 -1.11 12.43 -18.55
CA ALA A 340 -2.09 12.04 -17.52
C ALA A 340 -1.50 11.71 -16.13
N ILE A 341 -2.18 12.20 -15.09
CA ILE A 341 -1.88 11.97 -13.68
C ILE A 341 -2.37 10.55 -13.34
N ASP A 342 -1.74 9.54 -13.92
CA ASP A 342 -2.13 8.14 -13.73
C ASP A 342 -1.28 7.56 -12.58
N ILE A 343 -1.60 7.99 -11.36
CA ILE A 343 -1.01 7.41 -10.15
C ILE A 343 -1.77 6.12 -9.82
N ASP A 344 -1.04 5.01 -9.81
CA ASP A 344 -1.48 3.66 -9.40
C ASP A 344 -0.25 2.92 -8.86
N ASN A 345 0.28 3.41 -7.74
CA ASN A 345 1.61 3.03 -7.28
C ASN A 345 1.68 2.86 -5.75
N ASP A 346 2.55 1.95 -5.33
CA ASP A 346 2.96 1.80 -3.93
C ASP A 346 4.00 2.87 -3.58
N PHE A 347 3.69 3.72 -2.61
CA PHE A 347 4.65 4.68 -2.04
C PHE A 347 5.21 4.13 -0.72
N ILE A 348 6.53 4.01 -0.64
CA ILE A 348 7.22 3.51 0.56
C ILE A 348 7.38 4.65 1.56
N LEU A 349 6.77 4.49 2.73
CA LEU A 349 6.76 5.50 3.79
C LEU A 349 8.12 5.57 4.48
N ASP A 350 8.58 6.79 4.75
CA ASP A 350 9.82 7.05 5.52
C ASP A 350 9.56 7.71 6.88
N CYS A 351 8.29 7.83 7.27
CA CYS A 351 7.87 8.27 8.60
C CYS A 351 7.77 7.10 9.60
N LYS A 352 7.70 7.42 10.90
CA LYS A 352 7.52 6.38 11.92
C LYS A 352 6.06 5.91 11.91
N PRO A 353 5.79 4.61 12.22
CA PRO A 353 4.42 4.15 12.49
C PRO A 353 3.76 5.04 13.54
N GLY A 354 2.54 5.52 13.27
CA GLY A 354 1.87 6.49 14.15
C GLY A 354 1.86 7.92 13.63
N ASP A 355 2.96 8.34 12.97
CA ASP A 355 3.05 9.69 12.41
C ASP A 355 2.07 9.86 11.26
N GLU A 356 1.61 11.09 11.03
CA GLU A 356 0.86 11.45 9.81
C GLU A 356 1.72 11.08 8.59
N ALA A 357 1.25 10.14 7.80
CA ALA A 357 1.93 9.60 6.62
C ALA A 357 1.48 10.28 5.33
N LEU A 358 0.21 10.70 5.27
CA LEU A 358 -0.38 11.37 4.11
C LEU A 358 -1.40 12.42 4.56
N ARG A 359 -1.55 13.48 3.77
CA ARG A 359 -2.57 14.50 3.93
C ARG A 359 -3.23 14.80 2.59
N LEU A 360 -4.56 14.80 2.57
CA LEU A 360 -5.38 15.26 1.45
C LEU A 360 -6.21 16.46 1.90
N ARG A 361 -6.21 17.52 1.10
CA ARG A 361 -6.82 18.81 1.45
C ARG A 361 -7.67 19.33 0.30
N SER A 362 -8.81 19.92 0.64
CA SER A 362 -9.63 20.70 -0.30
C SER A 362 -9.78 22.13 0.18
N GLU A 363 -9.32 23.09 -0.63
CA GLU A 363 -9.51 24.52 -0.36
C GLU A 363 -10.97 24.94 -0.42
N ARG A 364 -11.75 24.27 -1.27
CA ARG A 364 -13.16 24.57 -1.49
C ARG A 364 -13.98 24.29 -0.23
N SER A 365 -14.01 23.04 0.23
CA SER A 365 -14.74 22.65 1.43
C SER A 365 -14.01 23.04 2.72
N GLY A 366 -12.71 23.23 2.69
CA GLY A 366 -11.92 23.40 3.91
C GLY A 366 -11.77 22.10 4.72
N ILE A 367 -11.95 20.94 4.08
CA ILE A 367 -11.76 19.63 4.72
C ILE A 367 -10.29 19.21 4.56
N ILE A 368 -9.71 18.68 5.64
CA ILE A 368 -8.37 18.08 5.66
C ILE A 368 -8.50 16.66 6.18
N LEU A 369 -8.13 15.70 5.35
CA LEU A 369 -7.98 14.31 5.70
C LEU A 369 -6.51 14.02 5.97
N ALA A 370 -6.17 13.75 7.22
CA ALA A 370 -4.86 13.22 7.61
C ALA A 370 -4.93 11.71 7.79
N VAL A 371 -3.89 11.02 7.32
CA VAL A 371 -3.80 9.56 7.34
C VAL A 371 -2.52 9.13 8.05
N SER A 372 -2.66 8.29 9.07
CA SER A 372 -1.53 7.63 9.75
C SER A 372 -1.69 6.13 9.66
N THR A 373 -0.59 5.38 9.67
CA THR A 373 -0.65 3.92 9.57
C THR A 373 0.52 3.20 10.25
N SER A 374 0.35 1.90 10.48
CA SER A 374 1.40 0.94 10.86
C SER A 374 1.96 0.13 9.68
N TYR A 375 1.42 0.34 8.48
CA TYR A 375 1.94 -0.25 7.26
C TYR A 375 3.19 0.49 6.76
N PRO A 376 4.08 -0.22 6.03
CA PRO A 376 5.24 0.41 5.42
C PRO A 376 4.91 1.17 4.12
N ILE A 377 3.76 0.90 3.50
CA ILE A 377 3.35 1.46 2.21
C ILE A 377 1.94 2.05 2.31
N ILE A 378 1.73 3.12 1.55
CA ILE A 378 0.41 3.52 1.06
C ILE A 378 0.41 3.37 -0.45
N HIS A 379 -0.53 2.58 -0.96
CA HIS A 379 -0.87 2.53 -2.36
C HIS A 379 -1.86 3.65 -2.67
N LEU A 380 -1.57 4.42 -3.72
CA LEU A 380 -2.42 5.49 -4.19
C LEU A 380 -2.92 5.17 -5.59
N TYR A 381 -4.23 5.29 -5.76
CA TYR A 381 -4.89 5.12 -7.04
C TYR A 381 -5.90 6.25 -7.28
N LEU A 382 -5.77 6.98 -8.39
CA LEU A 382 -6.57 8.17 -8.69
C LEU A 382 -7.86 7.87 -9.46
N ALA A 383 -8.40 6.64 -9.42
CA ALA A 383 -9.63 6.31 -10.15
C ALA A 383 -9.57 6.68 -11.65
N GLN A 384 -8.39 6.63 -12.28
CA GLN A 384 -8.21 7.02 -13.68
C GLN A 384 -8.91 6.08 -14.68
N HIS A 385 -9.45 4.96 -14.22
CA HIS A 385 -10.16 3.99 -15.05
C HIS A 385 -11.65 3.88 -14.73
N PHE A 386 -12.18 4.75 -13.86
CA PHE A 386 -13.61 4.81 -13.59
C PHE A 386 -14.38 5.16 -14.87
N ASN A 387 -15.35 4.31 -15.22
CA ASN A 387 -16.17 4.45 -16.41
C ASN A 387 -17.64 4.71 -16.03
N ASN A 388 -17.92 5.91 -15.51
CA ASN A 388 -19.26 6.37 -15.14
C ASN A 388 -19.97 5.40 -14.17
N VAL A 389 -19.31 5.10 -13.05
CA VAL A 389 -19.87 4.22 -12.01
C VAL A 389 -21.05 4.93 -11.32
N ASN A 390 -22.22 4.31 -11.33
CA ASN A 390 -23.43 4.88 -10.72
C ASN A 390 -23.37 4.79 -9.19
N GLY A 391 -22.98 5.88 -8.53
CA GLY A 391 -22.73 5.95 -7.10
C GLY A 391 -23.89 6.48 -6.24
N LYS A 392 -23.52 7.09 -5.10
CA LYS A 392 -24.47 7.72 -4.16
C LYS A 392 -25.07 9.02 -4.69
N ILE A 393 -24.33 9.76 -5.51
CA ILE A 393 -24.74 11.07 -6.03
C ILE A 393 -25.43 10.92 -7.39
N ALA A 394 -26.15 11.96 -7.81
CA ALA A 394 -26.91 11.92 -9.06
C ALA A 394 -26.02 11.81 -10.32
N GLN A 395 -24.80 12.32 -10.26
CA GLN A 395 -23.83 12.21 -11.35
C GLN A 395 -23.01 10.91 -11.21
N PRO A 396 -22.80 10.14 -12.29
CA PRO A 396 -21.91 8.99 -12.24
C PRO A 396 -20.47 9.40 -11.90
N TYR A 397 -19.75 8.53 -11.19
CA TYR A 397 -18.33 8.70 -10.91
C TYR A 397 -17.51 8.43 -12.19
N GLY A 398 -16.95 9.48 -12.76
CA GLY A 398 -16.08 9.43 -13.94
C GLY A 398 -14.60 9.28 -13.58
N LYS A 399 -13.73 9.50 -14.58
CA LYS A 399 -12.28 9.53 -14.40
C LYS A 399 -11.91 10.50 -13.28
N TYR A 400 -11.02 10.08 -12.38
CA TYR A 400 -10.54 10.92 -11.28
C TYR A 400 -11.59 11.29 -10.24
N ALA A 401 -12.72 10.58 -10.18
CA ALA A 401 -13.80 10.89 -9.22
C ALA A 401 -13.38 10.79 -7.74
N GLY A 402 -12.33 10.04 -7.43
CA GLY A 402 -11.81 9.85 -6.08
C GLY A 402 -10.36 9.40 -6.08
N ILE A 403 -9.72 9.49 -4.92
CA ILE A 403 -8.41 8.89 -4.65
C ILE A 403 -8.56 7.74 -3.64
N ALA A 404 -8.14 6.54 -4.02
CA ALA A 404 -8.00 5.43 -3.09
C ALA A 404 -6.69 5.57 -2.30
N ILE A 405 -6.78 5.37 -0.98
CA ILE A 405 -5.66 5.45 -0.05
C ILE A 405 -5.60 4.13 0.72
N GLU A 406 -4.78 3.21 0.23
CA GLU A 406 -4.69 1.83 0.70
C GLU A 406 -3.37 1.60 1.44
N ALA A 407 -3.41 1.59 2.77
CA ALA A 407 -2.25 1.21 3.55
C ALA A 407 -2.05 -0.31 3.48
N GLN A 408 -0.87 -0.78 3.05
CA GLN A 408 -0.62 -2.20 2.79
C GLN A 408 0.86 -2.60 2.96
N LYS A 409 1.15 -3.91 2.97
CA LYS A 409 2.52 -4.40 2.70
C LYS A 409 2.80 -4.29 1.19
N HIS A 410 4.06 -4.45 0.80
CA HIS A 410 4.50 -4.43 -0.60
C HIS A 410 3.63 -5.30 -1.51
N SER A 411 3.20 -4.75 -2.64
CA SER A 411 2.51 -5.52 -3.68
C SER A 411 3.40 -6.63 -4.20
N ASN A 412 2.80 -7.78 -4.53
CA ASN A 412 3.50 -8.98 -4.96
C ASN A 412 4.63 -9.45 -4.01
N ALA A 413 4.60 -9.06 -2.72
CA ALA A 413 5.66 -9.36 -1.75
C ALA A 413 6.08 -10.83 -1.79
N ILE A 414 5.16 -11.78 -1.85
CA ILE A 414 5.47 -13.23 -1.81
C ILE A 414 6.47 -13.69 -2.86
N ASN A 415 6.46 -13.04 -4.03
CA ASN A 415 7.33 -13.39 -5.14
C ASN A 415 8.60 -12.52 -5.22
N ILE A 416 8.77 -11.58 -4.29
CA ILE A 416 9.84 -10.57 -4.29
C ILE A 416 10.67 -10.64 -3.00
N VAL A 417 10.00 -10.70 -1.84
CA VAL A 417 10.58 -10.72 -0.49
C VAL A 417 9.85 -11.78 0.35
N SER A 418 10.58 -12.61 1.10
CA SER A 418 9.97 -13.68 1.91
C SER A 418 9.28 -13.18 3.19
N ASP A 419 8.67 -12.00 3.17
CA ASP A 419 8.19 -11.30 4.37
C ASP A 419 6.64 -11.33 4.46
N LEU A 420 6.11 -12.55 4.46
CA LEU A 420 4.68 -12.83 4.63
C LEU A 420 4.45 -13.75 5.81
N LEU A 421 3.28 -13.56 6.44
CA LEU A 421 2.98 -14.19 7.72
C LEU A 421 3.11 -15.69 7.64
N LEU A 422 3.81 -16.23 8.65
CA LEU A 422 3.75 -17.63 9.00
C LEU A 422 2.60 -17.83 10.00
N CYS A 423 2.05 -19.03 10.02
CA CYS A 423 0.84 -19.46 10.73
C CYS A 423 0.75 -19.07 12.22
N SER A 424 1.88 -18.76 12.85
CA SER A 424 2.01 -18.45 14.27
C SER A 424 2.05 -16.95 14.61
N GLU A 425 1.90 -16.05 13.63
CA GLU A 425 2.02 -14.61 13.83
C GLU A 425 0.65 -13.93 13.96
N TYR A 426 0.50 -13.06 14.97
CA TYR A 426 -0.62 -12.13 15.03
C TYR A 426 -0.42 -11.05 13.95
N TYR A 427 -1.34 -10.97 13.00
CA TYR A 427 -1.44 -9.82 12.11
C TYR A 427 -2.31 -8.78 12.78
N GLY A 428 -1.72 -7.64 13.18
CA GLY A 428 -2.47 -6.48 13.65
C GLY A 428 -1.94 -5.24 12.96
N LYS A 429 -2.73 -4.69 12.05
CA LYS A 429 -2.39 -3.46 11.35
C LYS A 429 -3.52 -2.46 11.46
N TRP A 430 -3.14 -1.20 11.57
CA TRP A 430 -4.09 -0.12 11.71
C TRP A 430 -3.87 1.01 10.70
N LEU A 431 -4.97 1.70 10.39
CA LEU A 431 -5.05 2.90 9.57
C LEU A 431 -5.98 3.89 10.27
N LEU A 432 -5.56 5.15 10.35
CA LEU A 432 -6.31 6.22 11.01
C LEU A 432 -6.65 7.30 10.00
N TYR A 433 -7.93 7.61 9.85
CA TYR A 433 -8.41 8.79 9.15
C TYR A 433 -8.81 9.86 10.17
N GLU A 434 -8.17 11.02 10.11
CA GLU A 434 -8.46 12.17 10.97
C GLU A 434 -8.95 13.35 10.14
N ASN A 435 -10.16 13.83 10.44
CA ASN A 435 -10.64 15.09 9.88
C ASN A 435 -10.17 16.26 10.76
N GLN A 436 -9.25 17.06 10.23
CA GLN A 436 -8.68 18.20 10.94
C GLN A 436 -9.44 19.49 10.62
N ALA A 437 -9.55 20.39 11.59
CA ALA A 437 -10.10 21.72 11.36
C ALA A 437 -9.18 22.52 10.42
N TRP A 438 -9.79 23.26 9.49
CA TRP A 438 -9.08 24.25 8.69
C TRP A 438 -8.46 25.31 9.61
N LYS A 439 -7.14 25.46 9.57
CA LYS A 439 -6.42 26.49 10.34
C LYS A 439 -6.22 27.76 9.52
#